data_AF-X8J5P1-F1
#
_entry.id   AF-X8J5P1-F1
#
_cell.length_a   1.000
_cell.length_b   1.000
_cell.length_c   1.000
_cell.angle_alpha   90.00
_cell.angle_beta   90.00
_cell.angle_gamma   90.00
#
_symmetry.space_group_name_H-M   'P 1'
#
loop_
_entity.id
_entity.type
_entity.pdbx_description
1 polymer ?
#
loop_
_entity_poly.entity_id
_entity_poly.type
_entity_poly.pdbx_seq_one_letter_code
_entity_poly.pdbx_strand_id
1 'polypeptide(L)'
;MPVHAVRDRLMPSWNNWGINLSLRHFIRPYLDLRYLAVPGLIPATHFPDDPHSAINGKVSLDPNQASHQTVHERSGWKTLRDFIDERSIEEALERIEEERLQLDDSLARSYDFPQALGEQISAIRDSLPPLPTEPVLHVVHRQMTEQDRLVRSMAEDLEGIARHFGQVKDAMQVEDDGGVINIDDLRTLDQDTKELLAVIRDLDQSGRSMEGSHEQLSGLKTSMLQGLETHQTILIKLEDLEETMVAMLGEQENVQLEVDSLLETLNSRLAELENLEGAYLAYRRSYARLLQEMARRERHRAEMEEIVHGMVERLERYRDEEIQRRHEFFTQEGEFIPEDLCPFVTDPPARWSLANTGEDDGRVIEEGLLEEARRILESA
;
A
#
# COMPACT_ATOMS: atom_id res chain seq x y z
N MET A 1 22.05 2.17 3.18
CA MET A 1 21.62 2.35 1.78
C MET A 1 20.62 3.48 1.74
N PRO A 2 20.68 4.43 0.80
CA PRO A 2 19.80 5.59 0.84
C PRO A 2 18.37 5.13 0.51
N VAL A 3 17.37 5.65 1.23
CA VAL A 3 15.93 5.38 1.06
C VAL A 3 15.45 5.59 -0.39
N HIS A 4 16.14 6.45 -1.14
CA HIS A 4 15.98 6.60 -2.60
C HIS A 4 16.23 5.32 -3.40
N ALA A 5 17.15 4.44 -2.99
CA ALA A 5 17.48 3.21 -3.72
C ALA A 5 16.41 2.11 -3.59
N VAL A 6 15.56 2.15 -2.55
CA VAL A 6 14.40 1.25 -2.40
C VAL A 6 13.25 1.77 -3.25
N ARG A 7 12.99 3.08 -3.20
CA ARG A 7 12.00 3.76 -4.06
C ARG A 7 12.30 3.59 -5.55
N ASP A 8 13.56 3.75 -5.97
CA ASP A 8 13.96 3.67 -7.39
C ASP A 8 14.08 2.23 -7.91
N ARG A 9 14.18 1.22 -7.01
CA ARG A 9 14.08 -0.20 -7.40
C ARG A 9 12.64 -0.69 -7.53
N LEU A 10 11.69 -0.08 -6.81
CA LEU A 10 10.29 -0.53 -6.79
C LEU A 10 9.40 0.29 -7.75
N MET A 11 9.66 1.59 -7.97
CA MET A 11 8.85 2.41 -8.89
C MET A 11 8.81 1.93 -10.35
N PRO A 12 9.85 1.32 -10.95
CA PRO A 12 9.75 0.82 -12.32
C PRO A 12 8.82 -0.39 -12.44
N SER A 13 8.69 -1.24 -11.40
CA SER A 13 7.76 -2.37 -11.45
C SER A 13 6.32 -1.94 -11.16
N TRP A 14 6.12 -0.90 -10.34
CA TRP A 14 4.80 -0.36 -10.01
C TRP A 14 4.22 0.55 -11.11
N ASN A 15 5.05 1.27 -11.88
CA ASN A 15 4.54 2.05 -13.03
C ASN A 15 4.33 1.20 -14.29
N ASN A 16 4.96 0.01 -14.40
CA ASN A 16 4.72 -0.93 -15.50
C ASN A 16 3.41 -1.74 -15.29
N TRP A 17 2.92 -1.78 -14.06
CA TRP A 17 1.60 -2.27 -13.68
C TRP A 17 0.75 -1.04 -13.36
N GLY A 18 0.17 -0.40 -14.37
CA GLY A 18 -0.64 0.81 -14.20
C GLY A 18 -1.84 0.59 -13.26
N ILE A 19 -1.62 0.61 -11.94
CA ILE A 19 -2.63 0.61 -10.89
C ILE A 19 -3.03 2.07 -10.66
N ASN A 20 -3.42 2.72 -11.76
CA ASN A 20 -4.29 3.88 -11.75
C ASN A 20 -5.53 3.53 -12.56
N LEU A 21 -6.08 2.37 -12.25
CA LEU A 21 -7.38 1.93 -12.72
C LEU A 21 -8.08 1.34 -11.50
N SER A 22 -9.13 2.03 -11.06
CA SER A 22 -10.24 1.47 -10.33
C SER A 22 -10.29 -0.06 -10.48
N LEU A 23 -9.88 -0.84 -9.48
CA LEU A 23 -9.93 -2.31 -9.48
C LEU A 23 -11.36 -2.83 -9.77
N ARG A 24 -12.36 -1.98 -9.48
CA ARG A 24 -13.77 -2.16 -9.88
C ARG A 24 -13.98 -2.23 -11.41
N HIS A 25 -13.06 -1.74 -12.23
CA HIS A 25 -13.07 -1.81 -13.70
C HIS A 25 -12.23 -2.96 -14.25
N PHE A 26 -11.37 -3.60 -13.47
CA PHE A 26 -10.54 -4.71 -13.95
C PHE A 26 -11.31 -6.04 -13.91
N ILE A 27 -12.19 -6.23 -12.92
CA ILE A 27 -12.98 -7.47 -12.78
C ILE A 27 -14.37 -7.35 -13.46
N ARG A 28 -14.92 -6.13 -13.59
CA ARG A 28 -16.24 -5.89 -14.20
C ARG A 28 -16.41 -6.39 -15.65
N PRO A 29 -15.40 -6.32 -16.55
CA PRO A 29 -15.56 -6.81 -17.92
C PRO A 29 -15.52 -8.35 -18.02
N TYR A 30 -14.91 -9.03 -17.05
CA TYR A 30 -14.78 -10.49 -17.05
C TYR A 30 -15.96 -11.21 -16.36
N LEU A 31 -16.79 -10.45 -15.64
CA LEU A 31 -18.05 -10.88 -15.04
C LEU A 31 -19.28 -10.60 -15.92
N ASP A 32 -19.13 -10.45 -17.24
CA ASP A 32 -20.26 -10.33 -18.17
C ASP A 32 -20.90 -11.71 -18.42
N LEU A 33 -21.40 -12.32 -17.35
CA LEU A 33 -22.26 -13.51 -17.35
C LEU A 33 -23.75 -13.14 -17.56
N ARG A 34 -24.02 -11.91 -18.00
CA ARG A 34 -25.37 -11.32 -18.07
C ARG A 34 -26.30 -11.98 -19.10
N TYR A 35 -25.80 -12.91 -19.91
CA TYR A 35 -26.56 -13.49 -21.02
C TYR A 35 -26.64 -15.03 -21.01
N LEU A 36 -25.96 -15.70 -20.07
CA LEU A 36 -25.99 -17.17 -19.98
C LEU A 36 -27.10 -17.61 -19.01
N ALA A 37 -28.31 -17.68 -19.56
CA ALA A 37 -29.48 -18.27 -18.93
C ALA A 37 -29.24 -19.76 -18.62
N VAL A 38 -29.44 -20.19 -17.37
CA VAL A 38 -29.44 -21.61 -17.00
C VAL A 38 -30.86 -22.17 -17.17
N PRO A 39 -31.11 -23.13 -18.07
CA PRO A 39 -32.44 -23.73 -18.20
C PRO A 39 -32.76 -24.57 -16.96
N GLY A 40 -33.73 -24.11 -16.15
CA GLY A 40 -34.52 -24.89 -15.19
C GLY A 40 -33.76 -25.67 -14.10
N LEU A 41 -33.63 -25.10 -12.92
CA LEU A 41 -33.44 -25.85 -11.66
C LEU A 41 -34.44 -25.28 -10.63
N ILE A 42 -35.71 -25.69 -10.76
CA ILE A 42 -36.73 -25.56 -9.73
C ILE A 42 -36.83 -26.91 -9.02
N PRO A 43 -36.69 -26.98 -7.68
CA PRO A 43 -36.87 -28.22 -6.93
C PRO A 43 -38.37 -28.53 -6.79
N ALA A 44 -38.77 -29.75 -7.17
CA ALA A 44 -40.11 -30.26 -6.90
C ALA A 44 -40.29 -30.43 -5.38
N THR A 45 -41.18 -29.65 -4.76
CA THR A 45 -41.72 -29.98 -3.44
C THR A 45 -43.24 -29.79 -3.40
N HIS A 46 -43.90 -30.91 -3.10
CA HIS A 46 -45.21 -31.09 -2.47
C HIS A 46 -46.54 -30.69 -3.17
N PHE A 47 -47.28 -31.74 -3.57
CA PHE A 47 -48.75 -31.82 -3.59
C PHE A 47 -49.32 -31.89 -2.14
N PRO A 48 -50.60 -31.51 -1.92
CA PRO A 48 -51.70 -32.51 -1.95
C PRO A 48 -53.07 -32.06 -2.54
N ASP A 49 -53.71 -33.05 -3.19
CA ASP A 49 -55.13 -33.51 -3.16
C ASP A 49 -56.36 -32.64 -3.59
N ASP A 50 -56.93 -33.02 -4.76
CA ASP A 50 -58.34 -33.38 -5.12
C ASP A 50 -59.57 -32.44 -4.84
N PRO A 51 -60.76 -32.62 -5.50
CA PRO A 51 -61.08 -32.82 -6.93
C PRO A 51 -62.33 -31.99 -7.40
N HIS A 52 -62.75 -32.17 -8.68
CA HIS A 52 -64.00 -31.73 -9.37
C HIS A 52 -64.00 -30.42 -10.20
N SER A 53 -63.99 -30.55 -11.54
CA SER A 53 -65.20 -30.35 -12.38
C SER A 53 -64.84 -30.42 -13.87
N ALA A 54 -65.68 -31.15 -14.61
CA ALA A 54 -65.66 -31.23 -16.06
C ALA A 54 -66.20 -29.94 -16.71
N ILE A 55 -65.94 -29.81 -18.02
CA ILE A 55 -66.79 -29.22 -19.10
C ILE A 55 -66.00 -28.25 -20.00
N ASN A 56 -65.65 -28.78 -21.18
CA ASN A 56 -65.79 -28.19 -22.53
C ASN A 56 -65.69 -26.66 -22.71
N GLY A 57 -64.76 -26.23 -23.57
CA GLY A 57 -64.79 -24.89 -24.15
C GLY A 57 -63.63 -24.63 -25.10
N LYS A 58 -63.90 -24.66 -26.41
CA LYS A 58 -63.03 -24.07 -27.45
C LYS A 58 -62.67 -22.63 -27.04
N VAL A 59 -61.38 -22.31 -26.94
CA VAL A 59 -60.93 -20.91 -26.95
C VAL A 59 -59.83 -20.75 -27.98
N SER A 60 -60.11 -19.81 -28.87
CA SER A 60 -59.33 -19.35 -30.00
C SER A 60 -57.93 -18.91 -29.56
N LEU A 61 -56.91 -19.30 -30.32
CA LEU A 61 -55.54 -18.81 -30.20
C LEU A 61 -55.49 -17.34 -30.64
N ASP A 62 -55.38 -16.44 -29.68
CA ASP A 62 -54.97 -15.04 -29.90
C ASP A 62 -53.44 -14.97 -29.79
N PRO A 63 -52.70 -14.61 -30.86
CA PRO A 63 -51.23 -14.68 -30.90
C PRO A 63 -50.53 -13.60 -30.04
N ASN A 64 -51.29 -12.70 -29.41
CA ASN A 64 -50.76 -11.56 -28.66
C ASN A 64 -50.65 -11.79 -27.14
N GLN A 65 -51.04 -12.97 -26.62
CA GLN A 65 -50.83 -13.35 -25.21
C GLN A 65 -49.57 -14.19 -24.97
N ALA A 66 -48.99 -14.79 -26.02
CA ALA A 66 -47.77 -15.61 -25.91
C ALA A 66 -46.50 -14.80 -25.56
N SER A 67 -46.45 -13.51 -25.93
CA SER A 67 -45.31 -12.64 -25.69
C SER A 67 -45.18 -12.16 -24.25
N HIS A 68 -46.28 -12.10 -23.48
CA HIS A 68 -46.26 -11.68 -22.08
C HIS A 68 -46.10 -12.84 -21.08
N GLN A 69 -46.44 -14.08 -21.46
CA GLN A 69 -46.20 -15.27 -20.61
C GLN A 69 -44.71 -15.65 -20.58
N THR A 70 -44.02 -15.62 -21.72
CA THR A 70 -42.58 -15.95 -21.83
C THR A 70 -41.66 -15.00 -21.08
N VAL A 71 -42.04 -13.73 -20.93
CA VAL A 71 -41.25 -12.73 -20.18
C VAL A 71 -41.38 -12.93 -18.67
N HIS A 72 -42.56 -13.34 -18.17
CA HIS A 72 -42.75 -13.66 -16.75
C HIS A 72 -42.10 -14.98 -16.34
N GLU A 73 -41.94 -15.94 -17.26
CA GLU A 73 -41.23 -17.20 -17.01
C GLU A 73 -39.71 -17.03 -16.92
N ARG A 74 -39.15 -16.02 -17.59
CA ARG A 74 -37.69 -15.74 -17.61
C ARG A 74 -37.17 -15.03 -16.37
N SER A 75 -38.02 -14.40 -15.54
CA SER A 75 -37.56 -13.73 -14.32
C SER A 75 -37.18 -14.69 -13.18
N GLY A 76 -37.44 -15.99 -13.35
CA GLY A 76 -37.05 -17.04 -12.40
C GLY A 76 -35.81 -17.84 -12.81
N TRP A 77 -35.18 -17.49 -13.93
CA TRP A 77 -34.05 -18.24 -14.45
C TRP A 77 -32.77 -17.79 -13.74
N LYS A 78 -32.14 -18.74 -13.06
CA LYS A 78 -30.85 -18.51 -12.41
C LYS A 78 -29.80 -18.25 -13.47
N THR A 79 -28.95 -17.28 -13.25
CA THR A 79 -27.75 -17.01 -14.04
C THR A 79 -26.58 -17.79 -13.46
N LEU A 80 -25.51 -17.99 -14.25
CA LEU A 80 -24.26 -18.57 -13.73
C LEU A 80 -23.71 -17.81 -12.52
N ARG A 81 -23.96 -16.49 -12.45
CA ARG A 81 -23.56 -15.62 -11.34
C ARG A 81 -24.31 -15.95 -10.04
N ASP A 82 -25.51 -16.50 -10.11
CA ASP A 82 -26.27 -16.88 -8.90
C ASP A 82 -25.69 -18.11 -8.18
N PHE A 83 -24.79 -18.84 -8.85
CA PHE A 83 -24.06 -19.97 -8.27
C PHE A 83 -22.67 -19.56 -7.76
N ILE A 84 -22.33 -18.27 -7.82
CA ILE A 84 -21.05 -17.71 -7.41
C ILE A 84 -21.25 -16.93 -6.10
N ASP A 85 -20.37 -17.15 -5.13
CA ASP A 85 -20.35 -16.39 -3.89
C ASP A 85 -19.69 -15.01 -4.11
N GLU A 86 -20.47 -14.06 -4.61
CA GLU A 86 -20.02 -12.69 -4.86
C GLU A 86 -19.62 -11.95 -3.58
N ARG A 87 -20.22 -12.31 -2.44
CA ARG A 87 -19.90 -11.70 -1.15
C ARG A 87 -18.46 -12.03 -0.74
N SER A 88 -18.02 -13.26 -0.95
CA SER A 88 -16.64 -13.65 -0.65
C SER A 88 -15.61 -12.86 -1.49
N ILE A 89 -15.94 -12.52 -2.73
CA ILE A 89 -15.09 -11.73 -3.63
C ILE A 89 -15.01 -10.28 -3.14
N GLU A 90 -16.15 -9.68 -2.80
CA GLU A 90 -16.22 -8.32 -2.27
C GLU A 90 -15.43 -8.20 -0.96
N GLU A 91 -15.62 -9.15 -0.03
CA GLU A 91 -14.86 -9.19 1.22
C GLU A 91 -13.35 -9.34 0.98
N ALA A 92 -12.92 -10.10 -0.03
CA ALA A 92 -11.50 -10.23 -0.37
C ALA A 92 -10.92 -8.92 -0.94
N LEU A 93 -11.68 -8.21 -1.78
CA LEU A 93 -11.28 -6.92 -2.32
C LEU A 93 -11.22 -5.83 -1.24
N GLU A 94 -12.18 -5.82 -0.32
CA GLU A 94 -12.18 -4.91 0.82
C GLU A 94 -10.94 -5.12 1.70
N ARG A 95 -10.59 -6.37 2.02
CA ARG A 95 -9.36 -6.68 2.77
C ARG A 95 -8.09 -6.19 2.07
N ILE A 96 -7.98 -6.35 0.75
CA ILE A 96 -6.81 -5.87 0.00
C ILE A 96 -6.72 -4.33 0.06
N GLU A 97 -7.85 -3.63 -0.04
CA GLU A 97 -7.87 -2.18 0.07
C GLU A 97 -7.50 -1.73 1.49
N GLU A 98 -7.97 -2.43 2.53
CA GLU A 98 -7.58 -2.19 3.92
C GLU A 98 -6.07 -2.41 4.13
N GLU A 99 -5.51 -3.52 3.62
CA GLU A 99 -4.07 -3.82 3.68
C GLU A 99 -3.24 -2.78 2.91
N ARG A 100 -3.75 -2.27 1.77
CA ARG A 100 -3.10 -1.18 1.02
C ARG A 100 -3.10 0.13 1.81
N LEU A 101 -4.22 0.46 2.45
CA LEU A 101 -4.31 1.66 3.30
C LEU A 101 -3.34 1.56 4.49
N GLN A 102 -3.20 0.38 5.10
CA GLN A 102 -2.21 0.14 6.16
C GLN A 102 -0.78 0.34 5.65
N LEU A 103 -0.47 -0.11 4.43
CA LEU A 103 0.83 0.13 3.79
C LEU A 103 1.09 1.61 3.58
N ASP A 104 0.10 2.35 3.06
CA ASP A 104 0.19 3.80 2.85
C ASP A 104 0.43 4.54 4.18
N ASP A 105 -0.31 4.18 5.23
CA ASP A 105 -0.16 4.74 6.58
C ASP A 105 1.23 4.43 7.18
N SER A 106 1.73 3.21 6.98
CA SER A 106 3.04 2.79 7.46
C SER A 106 4.16 3.59 6.80
N LEU A 107 4.10 3.79 5.48
CA LEU A 107 5.05 4.60 4.73
C LEU A 107 4.98 6.10 5.09
N ALA A 108 3.79 6.61 5.41
CA ALA A 108 3.62 8.00 5.80
C ALA A 108 4.38 8.37 7.08
N ARG A 109 4.56 7.42 8.02
CA ARG A 109 5.24 7.66 9.29
C ARG A 109 6.70 8.13 9.16
N SER A 110 7.42 7.67 8.14
CA SER A 110 8.83 8.03 7.95
C SER A 110 9.08 8.98 6.79
N TYR A 111 8.03 9.40 6.08
CA TYR A 111 8.12 10.23 4.89
C TYR A 111 8.81 11.59 5.16
N ASP A 112 8.50 12.22 6.30
CA ASP A 112 8.98 13.57 6.63
C ASP A 112 10.35 13.60 7.32
N PHE A 113 10.91 12.44 7.69
CA PHE A 113 12.19 12.38 8.44
C PHE A 113 13.35 13.12 7.74
N PRO A 114 13.58 12.97 6.42
CA PRO A 114 14.68 13.65 5.76
C PRO A 114 14.53 15.18 5.79
N GLN A 115 13.29 15.68 5.69
CA GLN A 115 13.04 17.11 5.77
C GLN A 115 13.28 17.63 7.19
N ALA A 116 12.73 16.95 8.20
CA ALA A 116 12.92 17.32 9.60
C ALA A 116 14.41 17.34 10.00
N LEU A 117 15.18 16.32 9.59
CA LEU A 117 16.64 16.30 9.82
C LEU A 117 17.35 17.42 9.07
N GLY A 118 16.96 17.71 7.82
CA GLY A 118 17.54 18.80 7.04
C GLY A 118 17.31 20.18 7.69
N GLU A 119 16.13 20.40 8.26
CA GLU A 119 15.78 21.61 8.99
C GLU A 119 16.62 21.75 10.28
N GLN A 120 16.75 20.67 11.08
CA GLN A 120 17.56 20.67 12.29
C GLN A 120 19.06 20.89 12.01
N ILE A 121 19.61 20.19 11.01
CA ILE A 121 21.02 20.34 10.60
C ILE A 121 21.28 21.77 10.11
N SER A 122 20.36 22.34 9.33
CA SER A 122 20.49 23.72 8.85
C SER A 122 20.44 24.71 10.01
N ALA A 123 19.51 24.54 10.96
CA ALA A 123 19.41 25.38 12.15
C ALA A 123 20.69 25.33 13.01
N ILE A 124 21.30 24.15 13.17
CA ILE A 124 22.58 24.00 13.88
C ILE A 124 23.69 24.71 13.11
N ARG A 125 23.79 24.47 11.80
CA ARG A 125 24.81 25.08 10.93
C ARG A 125 24.75 26.60 11.00
N ASP A 126 23.55 27.16 10.93
CA ASP A 126 23.35 28.61 10.93
C ASP A 126 23.62 29.23 12.32
N SER A 127 23.66 28.41 13.38
CA SER A 127 24.04 28.84 14.73
C SER A 127 25.55 28.77 15.03
N LEU A 128 26.37 28.20 14.14
CA LEU A 128 27.81 28.07 14.37
C LEU A 128 28.51 29.44 14.36
N PRO A 129 29.32 29.77 15.37
CA PRO A 129 30.06 31.03 15.39
C PRO A 129 31.14 31.02 14.30
N PRO A 130 31.47 32.20 13.73
CA PRO A 130 32.54 32.31 12.75
C PRO A 130 33.89 31.99 13.39
N LEU A 131 34.80 31.39 12.60
CA LEU A 131 36.15 31.12 13.07
C LEU A 131 36.88 32.45 13.32
N PRO A 132 37.54 32.62 14.48
CA PRO A 132 38.31 33.83 14.74
C PRO A 132 39.52 33.92 13.80
N THR A 133 39.75 35.11 13.25
CA THR A 133 40.86 35.41 12.32
C THR A 133 42.23 35.45 13.00
N GLU A 134 42.28 35.68 14.31
CA GLU A 134 43.50 35.68 15.10
C GLU A 134 43.35 34.79 16.34
N PRO A 135 44.34 33.93 16.68
CA PRO A 135 44.30 33.13 17.88
C PRO A 135 44.28 33.99 19.14
N VAL A 136 43.31 33.75 20.02
CA VAL A 136 43.11 34.49 21.28
C VAL A 136 44.37 34.50 22.14
N LEU A 137 45.14 33.41 22.15
CA LEU A 137 46.41 33.31 22.88
C LEU A 137 47.43 34.35 22.44
N HIS A 138 47.48 34.68 21.14
CA HIS A 138 48.41 35.70 20.63
C HIS A 138 48.01 37.10 21.10
N VAL A 139 46.71 37.40 21.06
CA VAL A 139 46.16 38.66 21.57
C VAL A 139 46.43 38.81 23.06
N VAL A 140 46.17 37.77 23.85
CA VAL A 140 46.41 37.77 25.31
C VAL A 140 47.89 37.92 25.63
N HIS A 141 48.77 37.14 24.97
CA HIS A 141 50.21 37.23 25.19
C HIS A 141 50.73 38.63 24.90
N ARG A 142 50.34 39.25 23.77
CA ARG A 142 50.75 40.61 23.42
C ARG A 142 50.35 41.61 24.50
N GLN A 143 49.13 41.51 25.03
CA GLN A 143 48.64 42.39 26.08
C GLN A 143 49.36 42.18 27.42
N MET A 144 49.62 40.92 27.81
CA MET A 144 50.39 40.62 29.02
C MET A 144 51.83 41.12 28.93
N THR A 145 52.47 40.99 27.77
CA THR A 145 53.85 41.50 27.56
C THR A 145 53.90 43.03 27.63
N GLU A 146 52.91 43.74 27.08
CA GLU A 146 52.85 45.20 27.20
C GLU A 146 52.55 45.62 28.64
N GLN A 147 51.67 44.91 29.34
CA GLN A 147 51.40 45.15 30.76
C GLN A 147 52.67 44.95 31.61
N ASP A 148 53.43 43.88 31.39
CA ASP A 148 54.69 43.65 32.10
C ASP A 148 55.73 44.75 31.82
N ARG A 149 55.74 45.30 30.59
CA ARG A 149 56.61 46.43 30.22
C ARG A 149 56.23 47.70 30.98
N LEU A 150 54.93 48.00 31.03
CA LEU A 150 54.40 49.17 31.77
C LEU A 150 54.65 49.03 33.27
N VAL A 151 54.41 47.86 33.86
CA VAL A 151 54.66 47.61 35.29
C VAL A 151 56.13 47.80 35.64
N ARG A 152 57.06 47.32 34.79
CA ARG A 152 58.50 47.55 34.98
C ARG A 152 58.85 49.04 34.90
N SER A 153 58.33 49.76 33.91
CA SER A 153 58.53 51.22 33.78
C SER A 153 58.02 51.97 35.01
N MET A 154 56.81 51.67 35.48
CA MET A 154 56.24 52.30 36.68
C MET A 154 57.04 51.99 37.95
N ALA A 155 57.61 50.79 38.06
CA ALA A 155 58.48 50.42 39.18
C ALA A 155 59.80 51.22 39.17
N GLU A 156 60.41 51.40 38.00
CA GLU A 156 61.60 52.23 37.82
C GLU A 156 61.32 53.71 38.18
N ASP A 157 60.19 54.25 37.73
CA ASP A 157 59.75 55.62 38.05
C ASP A 157 59.51 55.80 39.57
N LEU A 158 58.84 54.85 40.22
CA LEU A 158 58.60 54.88 41.66
C LEU A 158 59.88 54.69 42.49
N GLU A 159 60.81 53.85 42.04
CA GLU A 159 62.12 53.70 42.67
C GLU A 159 62.94 54.99 42.53
N GLY A 160 62.87 55.65 41.38
CA GLY A 160 63.47 56.96 41.15
C GLY A 160 62.94 58.02 42.10
N ILE A 161 61.61 58.10 42.25
CA ILE A 161 60.95 59.01 43.20
C ILE A 161 61.35 58.69 44.65
N ALA A 162 61.34 57.42 45.05
CA ALA A 162 61.72 57.01 46.41
C ALA A 162 63.18 57.33 46.73
N ARG A 163 64.08 57.16 45.76
CA ARG A 163 65.49 57.52 45.87
C ARG A 163 65.66 59.03 46.07
N HIS A 164 64.95 59.84 45.27
CA HIS A 164 64.95 61.29 45.42
C HIS A 164 64.42 61.75 46.79
N PHE A 165 63.31 61.17 47.27
CA PHE A 165 62.80 61.46 48.63
C PHE A 165 63.82 61.11 49.73
N GLY A 166 64.53 59.98 49.58
CA GLY A 166 65.64 59.62 50.47
C GLY A 166 66.75 60.68 50.45
N GLN A 167 67.18 61.10 49.25
CA GLN A 167 68.21 62.13 49.07
C GLN A 167 67.80 63.50 49.64
N VAL A 168 66.54 63.92 49.47
CA VAL A 168 65.98 65.14 50.09
C VAL A 168 66.03 65.02 51.61
N LYS A 169 65.59 63.88 52.16
CA LYS A 169 65.56 63.64 53.60
C LYS A 169 66.96 63.65 54.21
N ASP A 170 67.91 62.98 53.57
CA ASP A 170 69.29 62.92 54.01
C ASP A 170 69.95 64.31 53.92
N ALA A 171 69.67 65.08 52.86
CA ALA A 171 70.13 66.46 52.73
C ALA A 171 69.57 67.38 53.83
N MET A 172 68.28 67.25 54.17
CA MET A 172 67.67 67.97 55.29
C MET A 172 68.28 67.59 56.65
N GLN A 173 68.58 66.31 56.87
CA GLN A 173 69.25 65.87 58.11
C GLN A 173 70.67 66.42 58.23
N VAL A 174 71.42 66.50 57.12
CA VAL A 174 72.76 67.11 57.09
C VAL A 174 72.71 68.61 57.41
N GLU A 175 71.67 69.31 56.96
CA GLU A 175 71.45 70.73 57.31
C GLU A 175 71.09 70.92 58.80
N ASP A 176 70.20 70.08 59.35
CA ASP A 176 69.81 70.10 60.77
C ASP A 176 70.97 69.77 61.72
N ASP A 177 71.88 68.88 61.31
CA ASP A 177 73.10 68.51 62.06
C ASP A 177 74.25 69.54 61.92
N GLY A 178 74.03 70.65 61.18
CA GLY A 178 75.01 71.71 60.98
C GLY A 178 76.11 71.40 59.95
N GLY A 179 75.90 70.37 59.13
CA GLY A 179 76.77 70.00 58.01
C GLY A 179 76.57 70.88 56.77
N VAL A 180 77.59 71.00 55.94
CA VAL A 180 77.51 71.72 54.66
C VAL A 180 77.11 70.73 53.57
N ILE A 181 75.93 70.90 52.97
CA ILE A 181 75.51 70.12 51.80
C ILE A 181 76.44 70.44 50.63
N ASN A 182 76.93 69.41 49.94
CA ASN A 182 77.77 69.57 48.76
C ASN A 182 76.96 70.29 47.66
N ILE A 183 77.58 71.29 47.02
CA ILE A 183 76.97 72.07 45.92
C ILE A 183 76.53 71.16 44.77
N ASP A 184 77.24 70.06 44.53
CA ASP A 184 76.92 69.08 43.49
C ASP A 184 75.68 68.24 43.85
N ASP A 185 75.48 67.92 45.13
CA ASP A 185 74.28 67.23 45.63
C ASP A 185 73.06 68.16 45.58
N LEU A 186 73.25 69.45 45.90
CA LEU A 186 72.20 70.47 45.79
C LEU A 186 71.76 70.71 44.34
N ARG A 187 72.71 70.66 43.39
CA ARG A 187 72.42 70.77 41.94
C ARG A 187 71.71 69.53 41.41
N THR A 188 72.08 68.34 41.88
CA THR A 188 71.39 67.09 41.54
C THR A 188 69.96 67.12 42.06
N LEU A 189 69.75 67.60 43.29
CA LEU A 189 68.43 67.75 43.89
C LEU A 189 67.54 68.75 43.14
N ASP A 190 68.07 69.91 42.74
CA ASP A 190 67.35 70.91 41.94
C ASP A 190 67.00 70.39 40.54
N GLN A 191 67.84 69.55 39.94
CA GLN A 191 67.56 68.90 38.67
C GLN A 191 66.47 67.83 38.79
N ASP A 192 66.58 66.93 39.77
CA ASP A 192 65.59 65.89 40.02
C ASP A 192 64.22 66.48 40.40
N THR A 193 64.20 67.59 41.14
CA THR A 193 62.96 68.32 41.48
C THR A 193 62.27 68.87 40.22
N LYS A 194 63.03 69.26 39.19
CA LYS A 194 62.47 69.72 37.90
C LYS A 194 61.95 68.56 37.06
N GLU A 195 62.59 67.40 37.14
CA GLU A 195 62.21 66.19 36.39
C GLU A 195 61.03 65.43 37.04
N LEU A 196 60.80 65.61 38.35
CA LEU A 196 59.74 64.96 39.11
C LEU A 196 58.34 65.14 38.47
N LEU A 197 58.02 66.34 37.98
CA LEU A 197 56.73 66.59 37.32
C LEU A 197 56.57 65.80 36.01
N ALA A 198 57.67 65.55 35.30
CA ALA A 198 57.65 64.74 34.09
C ALA A 198 57.47 63.26 34.42
N VAL A 199 58.17 62.74 35.43
CA VAL A 199 58.04 61.35 35.91
C VAL A 199 56.62 61.08 36.42
N ILE A 200 56.01 62.00 37.19
CA ILE A 200 54.61 61.86 37.64
C ILE A 200 53.64 61.80 36.45
N ARG A 201 53.87 62.63 35.42
CA ARG A 201 53.03 62.60 34.20
C ARG A 201 53.17 61.29 33.44
N ASP A 202 54.37 60.73 33.39
CA ASP A 202 54.65 59.46 32.70
C ASP A 202 54.09 58.27 33.49
N LEU A 203 54.07 58.34 34.83
CA LEU A 203 53.37 57.40 35.72
C LEU A 203 51.85 57.45 35.52
N ASP A 204 51.25 58.64 35.44
CA ASP A 204 49.83 58.82 35.15
C ASP A 204 49.46 58.25 33.77
N GLN A 205 50.31 58.49 32.77
CA GLN A 205 50.11 57.95 31.42
C GLN A 205 50.24 56.42 31.38
N SER A 206 51.18 55.85 32.14
CA SER A 206 51.36 54.41 32.28
C SER A 206 50.17 53.77 33.00
N GLY A 207 49.65 54.43 34.05
CA GLY A 207 48.43 54.02 34.75
C GLY A 207 47.21 53.96 33.83
N ARG A 208 46.95 55.02 33.05
CA ARG A 208 45.87 55.04 32.04
C ARG A 208 46.03 53.97 30.97
N SER A 209 47.27 53.70 30.55
CA SER A 209 47.54 52.67 29.54
C SER A 209 47.28 51.26 30.11
N MET A 210 47.63 51.02 31.37
CA MET A 210 47.35 49.78 32.07
C MET A 210 45.85 49.56 32.29
N GLU A 211 45.10 50.59 32.67
CA GLU A 211 43.63 50.56 32.76
C GLU A 211 43.00 50.20 31.41
N GLY A 212 43.45 50.81 30.32
CA GLY A 212 42.99 50.49 28.96
C GLY A 212 43.27 49.03 28.55
N SER A 213 44.47 48.50 28.85
CA SER A 213 44.79 47.08 28.62
C SER A 213 43.93 46.15 29.48
N HIS A 214 43.65 46.53 30.72
CA HIS A 214 42.76 45.77 31.60
C HIS A 214 41.32 45.71 31.05
N GLU A 215 40.77 46.84 30.60
CA GLU A 215 39.46 46.89 29.96
C GLU A 215 39.40 46.01 28.70
N GLN A 216 40.45 46.05 27.86
CA GLN A 216 40.55 45.21 26.67
C GLN A 216 40.58 43.71 27.00
N LEU A 217 41.38 43.31 28.00
CA LEU A 217 41.44 41.91 28.46
C LEU A 217 40.13 41.45 29.10
N SER A 218 39.47 42.32 29.86
CA SER A 218 38.16 42.06 30.45
C SER A 218 37.07 41.90 29.38
N GLY A 219 37.07 42.78 28.37
CA GLY A 219 36.20 42.67 27.19
C GLY A 219 36.44 41.38 26.40
N LEU A 220 37.70 41.01 26.19
CA LEU A 220 38.05 39.75 25.55
C LEU A 220 37.57 38.54 26.37
N LYS A 221 37.80 38.55 27.70
CA LYS A 221 37.35 37.50 28.61
C LYS A 221 35.83 37.32 28.56
N THR A 222 35.07 38.40 28.65
CA THR A 222 33.60 38.36 28.61
C THR A 222 33.09 37.84 27.27
N SER A 223 33.67 38.28 26.15
CA SER A 223 33.37 37.75 24.82
C SER A 223 33.68 36.25 24.71
N MET A 224 34.80 35.78 25.26
CA MET A 224 35.17 34.36 25.25
C MET A 224 34.23 33.51 26.10
N LEU A 225 33.81 34.00 27.26
CA LEU A 225 32.82 33.31 28.11
C LEU A 225 31.46 33.20 27.41
N GLN A 226 31.02 34.26 26.74
CA GLN A 226 29.81 34.23 25.92
C GLN A 226 29.95 33.24 24.75
N GLY A 227 31.12 33.21 24.10
CA GLY A 227 31.43 32.21 23.07
C GLY A 227 31.35 30.78 23.60
N LEU A 228 31.89 30.53 24.80
CA LEU A 228 31.81 29.22 25.45
C LEU A 228 30.34 28.79 25.71
N GLU A 229 29.50 29.70 26.20
CA GLU A 229 28.06 29.45 26.41
C GLU A 229 27.34 29.12 25.09
N THR A 230 27.66 29.84 24.01
CA THR A 230 27.09 29.51 22.69
C THR A 230 27.54 28.14 22.19
N HIS A 231 28.83 27.78 22.37
CA HIS A 231 29.34 26.47 22.00
C HIS A 231 28.70 25.34 22.82
N GLN A 232 28.50 25.53 24.12
CA GLN A 232 27.78 24.57 24.97
C GLN A 232 26.35 24.36 24.47
N THR A 233 25.65 25.44 24.12
CA THR A 233 24.29 25.37 23.55
C THR A 233 24.26 24.60 22.23
N ILE A 234 25.27 24.79 21.37
CA ILE A 234 25.38 24.06 20.09
C ILE A 234 25.65 22.58 20.32
N LEU A 235 26.51 22.23 21.29
CA LEU A 235 26.78 20.84 21.63
C LEU A 235 25.52 20.13 22.11
N ILE A 236 24.72 20.77 22.97
CA ILE A 236 23.42 20.23 23.40
C ILE A 236 22.51 19.98 22.19
N LYS A 237 22.42 20.93 21.25
CA LYS A 237 21.63 20.73 20.01
C LYS A 237 22.15 19.58 19.15
N LEU A 238 23.45 19.32 19.14
CA LEU A 238 24.06 18.19 18.42
C LEU A 238 23.72 16.85 19.10
N GLU A 239 23.73 16.82 20.44
CA GLU A 239 23.29 15.65 21.22
C GLU A 239 21.79 15.37 20.99
N ASP A 240 20.95 16.40 21.00
CA ASP A 240 19.51 16.29 20.69
C ASP A 240 19.27 15.78 19.25
N LEU A 241 20.09 16.24 18.30
CA LEU A 241 20.05 15.76 16.91
C LEU A 241 20.43 14.29 16.83
N GLU A 242 21.46 13.86 17.56
CA GLU A 242 21.88 12.45 17.62
C GLU A 242 20.74 11.58 18.16
N GLU A 243 20.13 11.96 19.28
CA GLU A 243 18.98 11.23 19.86
C GLU A 243 17.81 11.15 18.86
N THR A 244 17.49 12.28 18.21
CA THR A 244 16.44 12.33 17.18
C THR A 244 16.75 11.41 16.00
N MET A 245 18.00 11.41 15.51
CA MET A 245 18.43 10.54 14.41
C MET A 245 18.36 9.07 14.77
N VAL A 246 18.77 8.69 15.98
CA VAL A 246 18.69 7.31 16.47
C VAL A 246 17.22 6.87 16.58
N ALA A 247 16.35 7.72 17.12
CA ALA A 247 14.92 7.43 17.20
C ALA A 247 14.28 7.28 15.81
N MET A 248 14.58 8.19 14.87
CA MET A 248 14.10 8.12 13.49
C MET A 248 14.62 6.88 12.74
N LEU A 249 15.87 6.48 12.97
CA LEU A 249 16.42 5.25 12.40
C LEU A 249 15.72 4.01 12.95
N GLY A 250 15.49 3.94 14.26
CA GLY A 250 14.74 2.85 14.86
C GLY A 250 13.31 2.75 14.32
N GLU A 251 12.61 3.87 14.17
CA GLU A 251 11.28 3.89 13.56
C GLU A 251 11.33 3.50 12.07
N GLN A 252 12.35 3.93 11.32
CA GLN A 252 12.53 3.53 9.93
C GLN A 252 12.76 2.02 9.78
N GLU A 253 13.51 1.39 10.68
CA GLU A 253 13.68 -0.06 10.70
C GLU A 253 12.36 -0.79 10.99
N ASN A 254 11.56 -0.28 11.95
CA ASN A 254 10.24 -0.82 12.24
C ASN A 254 9.28 -0.70 11.04
N VAL A 255 9.22 0.49 10.43
CA VAL A 255 8.43 0.74 9.21
C VAL A 255 8.87 -0.19 8.09
N GLN A 256 10.18 -0.40 7.91
CA GLN A 256 10.67 -1.31 6.88
C GLN A 256 10.19 -2.76 7.13
N LEU A 257 10.32 -3.28 8.35
CA LEU A 257 9.84 -4.63 8.69
C LEU A 257 8.33 -4.78 8.46
N GLU A 258 7.56 -3.77 8.83
CA GLU A 258 6.11 -3.77 8.65
C GLU A 258 5.72 -3.71 7.17
N VAL A 259 6.36 -2.84 6.38
CA VAL A 259 6.17 -2.73 4.94
C VAL A 259 6.50 -4.04 4.24
N ASP A 260 7.63 -4.67 4.57
CA ASP A 260 8.03 -5.95 3.99
C ASP A 260 6.98 -7.04 4.27
N SER A 261 6.45 -7.09 5.50
CA SER A 261 5.39 -8.03 5.88
C SER A 261 4.06 -7.74 5.18
N LEU A 262 3.67 -6.47 5.04
CA LEU A 262 2.45 -6.07 4.33
C LEU A 262 2.54 -6.37 2.83
N LEU A 263 3.71 -6.14 2.22
CA LEU A 263 3.95 -6.48 0.82
C LEU A 263 3.90 -7.99 0.56
N GLU A 264 4.45 -8.81 1.46
CA GLU A 264 4.33 -10.27 1.37
C GLU A 264 2.86 -10.71 1.47
N THR A 265 2.10 -10.11 2.38
CA THR A 265 0.67 -10.37 2.56
C THR A 265 -0.13 -9.99 1.30
N LEU A 266 0.04 -8.77 0.79
CA LEU A 266 -0.62 -8.29 -0.42
C LEU A 266 -0.29 -9.15 -1.65
N ASN A 267 0.97 -9.56 -1.81
CA ASN A 267 1.36 -10.47 -2.88
C ASN A 267 0.67 -11.83 -2.76
N SER A 268 0.53 -12.36 -1.54
CA SER A 268 -0.23 -13.61 -1.33
C SER A 268 -1.70 -13.46 -1.71
N ARG A 269 -2.34 -12.33 -1.38
CA ARG A 269 -3.74 -12.03 -1.73
C ARG A 269 -3.94 -11.86 -3.23
N LEU A 270 -3.00 -11.22 -3.91
CA LEU A 270 -3.03 -11.12 -5.37
C LEU A 270 -2.95 -12.50 -6.03
N ALA A 271 -2.08 -13.38 -5.56
CA ALA A 271 -2.01 -14.76 -6.05
C ALA A 271 -3.32 -15.54 -5.78
N GLU A 272 -3.98 -15.32 -4.65
CA GLU A 272 -5.31 -15.88 -4.37
C GLU A 272 -6.37 -15.39 -5.39
N LEU A 273 -6.37 -14.10 -5.73
CA LEU A 273 -7.27 -13.54 -6.74
C LEU A 273 -6.99 -14.07 -8.15
N GLU A 274 -5.74 -14.21 -8.55
CA GLU A 274 -5.36 -14.82 -9.83
C GLU A 274 -5.84 -16.27 -9.93
N ASN A 275 -5.68 -17.04 -8.85
CA ASN A 275 -6.21 -18.41 -8.77
C ASN A 275 -7.73 -18.43 -8.87
N LEU A 276 -8.41 -17.48 -8.23
CA LEU A 276 -9.86 -17.34 -8.27
C LEU A 276 -10.36 -16.99 -9.68
N GLU A 277 -9.69 -16.06 -10.38
CA GLU A 277 -9.96 -15.76 -11.79
C GLU A 277 -9.82 -17.03 -12.64
N GLY A 278 -8.72 -17.77 -12.48
CA GLY A 278 -8.49 -19.03 -13.16
C GLY A 278 -9.60 -20.06 -12.91
N ALA A 279 -10.08 -20.15 -11.67
CA ALA A 279 -11.21 -21.01 -11.30
C ALA A 279 -12.51 -20.59 -11.99
N TYR A 280 -12.84 -19.30 -12.08
CA TYR A 280 -14.04 -18.82 -12.77
C TYR A 280 -13.96 -19.01 -14.29
N LEU A 281 -12.79 -18.84 -14.89
CA LEU A 281 -12.58 -19.16 -16.31
C LEU A 281 -12.78 -20.66 -16.56
N ALA A 282 -12.25 -21.52 -15.68
CA ALA A 282 -12.47 -22.97 -15.75
C ALA A 282 -13.95 -23.35 -15.55
N TYR A 283 -14.64 -22.69 -14.63
CA TYR A 283 -16.08 -22.86 -14.40
C TYR A 283 -16.89 -22.51 -15.64
N ARG A 284 -16.64 -21.35 -16.25
CA ARG A 284 -17.29 -20.91 -17.51
C ARG A 284 -17.05 -21.91 -18.64
N ARG A 285 -15.82 -22.39 -18.83
CA ARG A 285 -15.51 -23.42 -19.84
C ARG A 285 -16.22 -24.74 -19.57
N SER A 286 -16.28 -25.16 -18.30
CA SER A 286 -16.94 -26.40 -17.89
C SER A 286 -18.45 -26.34 -18.15
N TYR A 287 -19.08 -25.19 -17.90
CA TYR A 287 -20.47 -24.95 -18.25
C TYR A 287 -20.73 -25.03 -19.77
N ALA A 288 -19.87 -24.43 -20.59
CA ALA A 288 -19.98 -24.56 -22.05
C ALA A 288 -19.88 -26.03 -22.52
N ARG A 289 -19.00 -26.83 -21.89
CA ARG A 289 -18.92 -28.29 -22.16
C ARG A 289 -20.17 -29.03 -21.69
N LEU A 290 -20.75 -28.65 -20.55
CA LEU A 290 -22.01 -29.22 -20.06
C LEU A 290 -23.15 -29.01 -21.06
N LEU A 291 -23.27 -27.81 -21.64
CA LEU A 291 -24.26 -27.53 -22.68
C LEU A 291 -24.08 -28.42 -23.91
N GLN A 292 -22.83 -28.60 -24.38
CA GLN A 292 -22.55 -29.51 -25.50
C GLN A 292 -22.91 -30.96 -25.18
N GLU A 293 -22.62 -31.43 -23.95
CA GLU A 293 -22.93 -32.79 -23.53
C GLU A 293 -24.44 -33.01 -23.40
N MET A 294 -25.18 -32.03 -22.90
CA MET A 294 -26.65 -32.11 -22.87
C MET A 294 -27.25 -32.16 -24.29
N ALA A 295 -26.77 -31.34 -25.23
CA ALA A 295 -27.19 -31.41 -26.64
C ALA A 295 -26.81 -32.74 -27.33
N ARG A 296 -25.72 -33.38 -26.89
CA ARG A 296 -25.36 -34.73 -27.34
C ARG A 296 -26.37 -35.76 -26.82
N ARG A 297 -26.75 -35.68 -25.54
CA ARG A 297 -27.74 -36.60 -24.93
C ARG A 297 -29.11 -36.48 -25.60
N GLU A 298 -29.53 -35.26 -25.91
CA GLU A 298 -30.78 -35.02 -26.63
C GLU A 298 -30.78 -35.67 -28.01
N ARG A 299 -29.70 -35.50 -28.80
CA ARG A 299 -29.55 -36.17 -30.11
C ARG A 299 -29.59 -37.69 -29.98
N HIS A 300 -28.87 -38.25 -29.01
CA HIS A 300 -28.88 -39.69 -28.79
C HIS A 300 -30.27 -40.21 -28.42
N ARG A 301 -31.02 -39.45 -27.61
CA ARG A 301 -32.42 -39.78 -27.27
C ARG A 301 -33.30 -39.77 -28.51
N ALA A 302 -33.20 -38.73 -29.35
CA ALA A 302 -33.96 -38.64 -30.60
C ALA A 302 -33.64 -39.81 -31.55
N GLU A 303 -32.36 -40.18 -31.70
CA GLU A 303 -31.93 -41.34 -32.49
C GLU A 303 -32.53 -42.65 -31.95
N MET A 304 -32.53 -42.84 -30.62
CA MET A 304 -33.11 -44.03 -29.99
C MET A 304 -34.64 -44.08 -30.16
N GLU A 305 -35.32 -42.94 -30.01
CA GLU A 305 -36.77 -42.82 -30.24
C GLU A 305 -37.13 -43.13 -31.69
N GLU A 306 -36.34 -42.67 -32.67
CA GLU A 306 -36.53 -42.98 -34.09
C GLU A 306 -36.42 -44.50 -34.36
N ILE A 307 -35.42 -45.16 -33.77
CA ILE A 307 -35.25 -46.62 -33.90
C ILE A 307 -36.46 -47.36 -33.29
N VAL A 308 -36.87 -46.99 -32.08
CA VAL A 308 -38.03 -47.60 -31.41
C VAL A 308 -39.29 -47.40 -32.23
N HIS A 309 -39.51 -46.18 -32.75
CA HIS A 309 -40.65 -45.88 -33.61
C HIS A 309 -40.66 -46.76 -34.87
N GLY A 310 -39.52 -46.85 -35.57
CA GLY A 310 -39.38 -47.71 -36.74
C GLY A 310 -39.56 -49.21 -36.45
N MET A 311 -39.20 -49.67 -35.25
CA MET A 311 -39.47 -51.05 -34.82
C MET A 311 -40.95 -51.29 -34.56
N VAL A 312 -41.64 -50.36 -33.89
CA VAL A 312 -43.09 -50.43 -33.63
C VAL A 312 -43.87 -50.42 -34.95
N GLU A 313 -43.53 -49.52 -35.88
CA GLU A 313 -44.15 -49.47 -37.20
C GLU A 313 -43.96 -50.79 -37.97
N ARG A 314 -42.75 -51.36 -37.91
CA ARG A 314 -42.46 -52.65 -38.56
C ARG A 314 -43.28 -53.79 -37.95
N LEU A 315 -43.43 -53.82 -36.63
CA LEU A 315 -44.24 -54.83 -35.92
C LEU A 315 -45.73 -54.68 -36.24
N GLU A 316 -46.26 -53.46 -36.28
CA GLU A 316 -47.65 -53.18 -36.69
C GLU A 316 -47.87 -53.65 -38.14
N ARG A 317 -46.95 -53.34 -39.08
CA ARG A 317 -47.04 -53.80 -40.46
C ARG A 317 -47.06 -55.33 -40.59
N TYR A 318 -46.17 -56.04 -39.88
CA TYR A 318 -46.18 -57.51 -39.88
C TYR A 318 -47.47 -58.09 -39.31
N ARG A 319 -48.05 -57.45 -38.29
CA ARG A 319 -49.34 -57.84 -37.72
C ARG A 319 -50.45 -57.67 -38.76
N ASP A 320 -50.48 -56.55 -39.46
CA ASP A 320 -51.51 -56.27 -40.47
C ASP A 320 -51.41 -57.24 -41.66
N GLU A 321 -50.20 -57.59 -42.10
CA GLU A 321 -49.96 -58.62 -43.11
C GLU A 321 -50.45 -60.02 -42.65
N GLU A 322 -50.28 -60.37 -41.38
CA GLU A 322 -50.79 -61.62 -40.81
C GLU A 322 -52.32 -61.62 -40.68
N ILE A 323 -52.93 -60.50 -40.27
CA ILE A 323 -54.39 -60.34 -40.24
C ILE A 323 -54.96 -60.55 -41.64
N GLN A 324 -54.35 -59.93 -42.66
CA GLN A 324 -54.77 -60.07 -44.05
C GLN A 324 -54.68 -61.52 -44.53
N ARG A 325 -53.57 -62.22 -44.26
CA ARG A 325 -53.40 -63.64 -44.62
C ARG A 325 -54.41 -64.55 -43.91
N ARG A 326 -54.70 -64.32 -42.63
CA ARG A 326 -55.75 -65.06 -41.90
C ARG A 326 -57.13 -64.80 -42.48
N HIS A 327 -57.43 -63.56 -42.85
CA HIS A 327 -58.70 -63.20 -43.47
C HIS A 327 -58.87 -63.85 -44.85
N GLU A 328 -57.82 -63.84 -45.68
CA GLU A 328 -57.80 -64.53 -46.98
C GLU A 328 -58.02 -66.04 -46.82
N PHE A 329 -57.31 -66.68 -45.88
CA PHE A 329 -57.48 -68.09 -45.56
C PHE A 329 -58.92 -68.40 -45.13
N PHE A 330 -59.48 -67.62 -44.22
CA PHE A 330 -60.84 -67.84 -43.72
C PHE A 330 -61.89 -67.62 -44.82
N THR A 331 -61.67 -66.67 -45.73
CA THR A 331 -62.56 -66.42 -46.87
C THR A 331 -62.55 -67.56 -47.88
N GLN A 332 -61.40 -68.21 -48.08
CA GLN A 332 -61.23 -69.28 -49.07
C GLN A 332 -61.67 -70.64 -48.56
N GLU A 333 -61.31 -70.98 -47.32
CA GLU A 333 -61.46 -72.34 -46.76
C GLU A 333 -62.43 -72.42 -45.58
N GLY A 334 -62.86 -71.28 -45.02
CA GLY A 334 -63.65 -71.22 -43.79
C GLY A 334 -65.01 -71.88 -43.89
N GLU A 335 -65.66 -71.88 -45.05
CA GLU A 335 -66.96 -72.54 -45.27
C GLU A 335 -66.89 -74.07 -45.12
N PHE A 336 -65.69 -74.66 -45.27
CA PHE A 336 -65.46 -76.11 -45.21
C PHE A 336 -64.86 -76.56 -43.88
N ILE A 337 -64.56 -75.65 -42.96
CA ILE A 337 -63.92 -75.93 -41.68
C ILE A 337 -64.95 -75.78 -40.55
N PRO A 338 -65.35 -76.86 -39.86
CA PRO A 338 -66.21 -76.77 -38.67
C PRO A 338 -65.55 -75.92 -37.59
N GLU A 339 -66.32 -75.03 -36.95
CA GLU A 339 -65.83 -74.10 -35.91
C GLU A 339 -65.14 -74.82 -34.74
N ASP A 340 -65.53 -76.06 -34.43
CA ASP A 340 -64.97 -76.88 -33.35
C ASP A 340 -63.58 -77.47 -33.64
N LEU A 341 -63.10 -77.42 -34.89
CA LEU A 341 -61.81 -78.02 -35.26
C LEU A 341 -60.61 -77.24 -34.71
N CYS A 342 -60.72 -75.90 -34.64
CA CYS A 342 -59.71 -75.01 -34.09
C CYS A 342 -60.36 -73.76 -33.49
N PRO A 343 -60.64 -73.74 -32.17
CA PRO A 343 -61.35 -72.64 -31.50
C PRO A 343 -60.65 -71.28 -31.61
N PHE A 344 -59.33 -71.28 -31.80
CA PHE A 344 -58.49 -70.08 -31.84
C PHE A 344 -58.24 -69.56 -33.27
N VAL A 345 -58.88 -70.14 -34.29
CA VAL A 345 -58.65 -69.77 -35.70
C VAL A 345 -59.03 -68.32 -36.01
N THR A 346 -59.93 -67.72 -35.21
CA THR A 346 -60.39 -66.33 -35.32
C THR A 346 -59.65 -65.36 -34.39
N ASP A 347 -58.73 -65.85 -33.55
CA ASP A 347 -58.01 -64.99 -32.61
C ASP A 347 -57.13 -63.97 -33.37
N PRO A 348 -57.14 -62.70 -32.96
CA PRO A 348 -56.24 -61.71 -33.54
C PRO A 348 -54.78 -62.06 -33.23
N PRO A 349 -53.84 -61.79 -34.15
CA PRO A 349 -52.42 -62.00 -33.88
C PRO A 349 -51.94 -61.12 -32.71
N ALA A 350 -50.98 -61.65 -31.94
CA ALA A 350 -50.46 -61.01 -30.74
C ALA A 350 -49.90 -59.60 -31.03
N ARG A 351 -50.22 -58.64 -30.17
CA ARG A 351 -49.69 -57.28 -30.23
C ARG A 351 -48.50 -57.14 -29.28
N TRP A 352 -47.39 -56.63 -29.80
CA TRP A 352 -46.19 -56.31 -29.02
C TRP A 352 -46.15 -54.82 -28.70
N SER A 353 -45.76 -54.45 -27.48
CA SER A 353 -45.58 -53.06 -27.05
C SER A 353 -44.19 -52.87 -26.46
N LEU A 354 -43.50 -51.81 -26.87
CA LEU A 354 -42.26 -51.35 -26.25
C LEU A 354 -42.56 -50.14 -25.35
N ALA A 355 -41.96 -50.10 -24.16
CA ALA A 355 -42.06 -48.97 -23.24
C ALA A 355 -40.65 -48.57 -22.76
N ASN A 356 -40.37 -47.27 -22.70
CA ASN A 356 -39.15 -46.75 -22.07
C ASN A 356 -39.32 -46.78 -20.55
N THR A 357 -38.37 -47.39 -19.84
CA THR A 357 -38.37 -47.49 -18.37
C THR A 357 -37.46 -46.46 -17.69
N GLY A 358 -36.78 -45.60 -18.46
CA GLY A 358 -35.91 -44.55 -17.93
C GLY A 358 -36.65 -43.26 -17.58
N GLU A 359 -36.32 -42.67 -16.45
CA GLU A 359 -36.60 -41.27 -16.14
C GLU A 359 -35.52 -40.42 -16.82
N ASP A 360 -35.80 -39.90 -18.01
CA ASP A 360 -34.94 -38.92 -18.66
C ASP A 360 -35.74 -37.62 -18.82
N ASP A 361 -35.31 -36.58 -18.11
CA ASP A 361 -35.94 -35.26 -18.14
C ASP A 361 -35.68 -34.64 -19.51
N GLY A 362 -36.70 -34.68 -20.37
CA GLY A 362 -36.68 -34.33 -21.79
C GLY A 362 -36.52 -32.83 -22.09
N ARG A 363 -35.62 -32.14 -21.39
CA ARG A 363 -35.45 -30.69 -21.52
C ARG A 363 -34.64 -30.37 -22.77
N VAL A 364 -35.28 -29.66 -23.71
CA VAL A 364 -34.69 -29.15 -24.95
C VAL A 364 -33.83 -27.94 -24.62
N ILE A 365 -32.62 -27.88 -25.17
CA ILE A 365 -31.74 -26.71 -25.02
C ILE A 365 -31.97 -25.75 -26.18
N GLU A 366 -32.15 -24.46 -25.88
CA GLU A 366 -32.23 -23.42 -26.91
C GLU A 366 -30.92 -23.36 -27.74
N GLU A 367 -31.06 -23.35 -29.07
CA GLU A 367 -29.94 -23.39 -30.02
C GLU A 367 -28.96 -22.21 -29.86
N GLY A 368 -29.46 -21.05 -29.45
CA GLY A 368 -28.62 -19.87 -29.16
C GLY A 368 -27.61 -20.09 -28.02
N LEU A 369 -27.95 -20.89 -27.01
CA LEU A 369 -27.04 -21.22 -25.90
C LEU A 369 -25.91 -22.16 -26.35
N LEU A 370 -26.18 -23.01 -27.35
CA LEU A 370 -25.17 -23.91 -27.92
C LEU A 370 -24.16 -23.16 -28.79
N GLU A 371 -24.61 -22.15 -29.53
CA GLU A 371 -23.73 -21.27 -30.31
C GLU A 371 -22.83 -20.42 -29.41
N GLU A 372 -23.37 -19.90 -28.31
CA GLU A 372 -22.59 -19.17 -27.32
C GLU A 372 -21.58 -20.09 -26.62
N ALA A 373 -21.96 -21.31 -26.26
CA ALA A 373 -21.04 -22.31 -25.73
C ALA A 373 -19.89 -22.63 -26.69
N ARG A 374 -20.15 -22.72 -28.01
CA ARG A 374 -19.10 -22.90 -29.02
C ARG A 374 -18.16 -21.71 -29.08
N ARG A 375 -18.69 -20.48 -29.11
CA ARG A 375 -17.85 -19.26 -29.08
C ARG A 375 -16.95 -19.20 -27.85
N ILE A 376 -17.47 -19.55 -26.68
CA ILE A 376 -16.69 -19.55 -25.43
C ILE A 376 -15.52 -20.53 -25.52
N LEU A 377 -15.74 -21.72 -26.11
CA LEU A 377 -14.70 -22.74 -26.27
C LEU A 377 -13.70 -22.41 -27.39
N GLU A 378 -14.11 -21.65 -28.41
CA GLU A 378 -13.23 -21.17 -29.49
C GLU A 378 -12.39 -19.95 -29.07
N SER A 379 -12.89 -19.15 -28.13
CA SER A 379 -12.22 -17.96 -27.59
C SER A 379 -11.23 -18.24 -26.45
N ALA A 380 -11.18 -19.48 -25.96
CA ALA A 380 -10.34 -19.93 -24.86
C ALA A 380 -9.13 -20.72 -25.37
#